data_AF-A0A1F6KM84-F1
#
_entry.id   AF-A0A1F6KM84-F1
#
_cell.length_a   1.000
_cell.length_b   1.000
_cell.length_c   1.000
_cell.angle_alpha   90.00
_cell.angle_beta   90.00
_cell.angle_gamma   90.00
#
_symmetry.space_group_name_H-M   'P 1'
#
loop_
_entity.id
_entity.type
_entity.pdbx_description
1 polymer ?
#
loop_
_entity_poly.entity_id
_entity_poly.type
_entity_poly.pdbx_seq_one_letter_code
_entity_poly.pdbx_strand_id
1 'polypeptide(L)'
;MSPKTIILLLLILSFILFLRVIIHIQNITPVTPGTHITFEGKIVSQPKIGITGQRASMILPNAQRISILFSNRDQLLYGDQVMVSGIVDYFDPPGARQGQKRDMAAYMNQPEYKIVKKARSNLIFRLRENLVYFFNSSLDPSSASLMLGITFGIKQEMPEEFYLNLQKTGLMHVVAASGMNITMLGGFLIAFFSLILRRQTALILSIIGILFYTVLAGFEASIVRAAVMGIIAFSAGILGRQSIAFLSLFFAGFVMLMVHPSLIFDIGFQLSFMATAGLIFIRPIFYLSSKLKHIIKRSVVGEDLTTTLAAQIATLPILLINFGNYSFWSVPINAIVLWSVPILMVIGGISAIIGLLFENAGRLALYTSLPFLLYFEGIVNFMGDRITPIIFKFFPTVLVTGYYLILIGFVLFKKRR
;
A
#
# COMPACT_ATOMS: atom_id res chain seq x y z
N MET A 1 13.30 25.47 -17.64
CA MET A 1 13.94 25.94 -16.39
C MET A 1 15.39 25.52 -16.41
N SER A 2 16.30 26.37 -15.93
CA SER A 2 17.70 25.94 -15.76
C SER A 2 17.80 24.88 -14.65
N PRO A 3 18.80 23.97 -14.68
CA PRO A 3 19.02 22.99 -13.61
C PRO A 3 19.15 23.65 -12.22
N LYS A 4 19.79 24.82 -12.15
CA LYS A 4 19.94 25.60 -10.92
C LYS A 4 18.58 26.06 -10.37
N THR A 5 17.67 26.49 -11.24
CA THR A 5 16.32 26.93 -10.84
C THR A 5 15.50 25.76 -10.28
N ILE A 6 15.63 24.56 -10.87
CA ILE A 6 14.93 23.36 -10.38
C ILE A 6 15.46 22.97 -9.00
N ILE A 7 16.78 22.96 -8.81
CA ILE A 7 17.40 22.64 -7.51
C ILE A 7 16.95 23.64 -6.43
N LEU A 8 16.97 24.94 -6.74
CA LEU A 8 16.51 25.98 -5.82
C LEU A 8 15.05 25.78 -5.43
N LEU A 9 14.17 25.49 -6.40
CA LEU A 9 12.76 25.21 -6.14
C LEU A 9 12.59 23.99 -5.22
N LEU A 10 13.31 22.89 -5.49
CA LEU A 10 13.26 21.69 -4.66
C LEU A 10 13.74 21.95 -3.23
N LEU A 11 14.77 22.78 -3.04
CA LEU A 11 15.25 23.18 -1.72
C LEU A 11 14.19 24.00 -0.96
N ILE A 12 13.57 24.98 -1.61
CA ILE A 12 12.51 25.81 -1.01
C ILE A 12 11.32 24.93 -0.60
N LEU A 13 10.86 24.05 -1.50
CA LEU A 13 9.75 23.13 -1.20
C LEU A 13 10.09 22.16 -0.08
N SER A 14 11.32 21.66 -0.03
CA SER A 14 11.81 20.80 1.05
C SER A 14 11.83 21.53 2.40
N PHE A 15 12.24 22.81 2.41
CA PHE A 15 12.24 23.64 3.61
C PHE A 15 10.82 23.92 4.13
N ILE A 16 9.89 24.27 3.25
CA ILE A 16 8.47 24.45 3.60
C ILE A 16 7.90 23.15 4.19
N LEU A 17 8.23 22.02 3.57
CA LEU A 17 7.82 20.70 4.04
C LEU A 17 8.39 20.36 5.41
N PHE A 18 9.67 20.62 5.62
CA PHE A 18 10.35 20.41 6.89
C PHE A 18 9.70 21.23 8.02
N LEU A 19 9.44 22.52 7.79
CA LEU A 19 8.74 23.37 8.77
C LEU A 19 7.36 22.81 9.10
N ARG A 20 6.57 22.42 8.09
CA ARG A 20 5.22 21.87 8.30
C ARG A 20 5.24 20.60 9.13
N VAL A 21 6.19 19.69 8.87
CA VAL A 21 6.33 18.44 9.62
C VAL A 21 6.78 18.72 11.07
N ILE A 22 7.72 19.63 11.29
CA ILE A 22 8.17 19.98 12.64
C ILE A 22 7.04 20.60 13.47
N ILE A 23 6.33 21.59 12.90
CA ILE A 23 5.20 22.23 13.58
C ILE A 23 4.15 21.17 13.94
N HIS A 24 3.91 20.20 13.05
CA HIS A 24 3.02 19.10 13.33
C HIS A 24 3.51 18.25 14.51
N ILE A 25 4.78 17.80 14.49
CA ILE A 25 5.35 16.95 15.54
C ILE A 25 5.33 17.66 16.91
N GLN A 26 5.62 18.96 16.95
CA GLN A 26 5.60 19.75 18.18
C GLN A 26 4.20 19.87 18.80
N ASN A 27 3.15 19.81 17.97
CA ASN A 27 1.76 19.88 18.42
C ASN A 27 1.18 18.51 18.82
N ILE A 28 1.94 17.42 18.72
CA ILE A 28 1.51 16.09 19.16
C ILE A 28 1.66 15.99 20.68
N THR A 29 0.55 15.97 21.42
CA THR A 29 0.55 15.61 22.85
C THR A 29 0.49 14.09 23.02
N PRO A 30 1.38 13.46 23.80
CA PRO A 30 1.33 12.01 24.01
C PRO A 30 0.10 11.59 24.82
N VAL A 31 -0.61 10.54 24.39
CA VAL A 31 -1.70 9.93 25.17
C VAL A 31 -1.09 9.01 26.22
N THR A 32 -1.51 9.16 27.48
CA THR A 32 -1.13 8.27 28.56
C THR A 32 -1.97 6.98 28.54
N PRO A 33 -1.35 5.79 28.46
CA PRO A 33 -2.10 4.53 28.52
C PRO A 33 -2.82 4.34 29.87
N GLY A 34 -3.93 3.61 29.85
CA GLY A 34 -4.82 3.41 31.00
C GLY A 34 -5.76 4.58 31.29
N THR A 35 -5.70 5.66 30.51
CA THR A 35 -6.62 6.78 30.67
C THR A 35 -7.91 6.56 29.89
N HIS A 36 -9.03 6.91 30.52
CA HIS A 36 -10.31 6.99 29.84
C HIS A 36 -10.37 8.31 29.07
N ILE A 37 -10.47 8.23 27.75
CA ILE A 37 -10.58 9.41 26.89
C ILE A 37 -11.92 9.39 26.15
N THR A 38 -12.46 10.57 25.95
CA THR A 38 -13.61 10.80 25.07
C THR A 38 -13.19 11.81 24.02
N PHE A 39 -13.35 11.46 22.74
CA PHE A 39 -13.02 12.37 21.66
C PHE A 39 -13.95 12.19 20.46
N GLU A 40 -14.18 13.28 19.74
CA GLU A 40 -14.81 13.24 18.43
C GLU A 40 -13.71 13.21 17.36
N GLY A 41 -13.84 12.29 16.40
CA GLY A 41 -12.92 12.20 15.29
C GLY A 41 -13.57 11.66 14.03
N LYS A 42 -12.86 11.80 12.92
CA LYS A 42 -13.22 11.14 11.65
C LYS A 42 -12.53 9.80 11.53
N ILE A 43 -13.23 8.84 10.96
CA ILE A 43 -12.63 7.58 10.52
C ILE A 43 -11.74 7.84 9.30
N VAL A 44 -10.44 7.59 9.46
CA VAL A 44 -9.40 7.95 8.46
C VAL A 44 -8.93 6.80 7.59
N SER A 45 -9.44 5.60 7.84
CA SER A 45 -9.22 4.44 6.97
C SER A 45 -10.51 3.66 6.87
N GLN A 46 -10.79 3.08 5.71
CA GLN A 46 -11.95 2.21 5.57
C GLN A 46 -11.89 1.10 6.63
N PRO A 47 -12.92 0.95 7.48
CA PRO A 47 -12.87 -0.04 8.53
C PRO A 47 -12.85 -1.47 7.94
N LYS A 48 -12.07 -2.34 8.58
CA LYS A 48 -11.96 -3.75 8.24
C LYS A 48 -12.97 -4.52 9.07
N ILE A 49 -13.89 -5.21 8.41
CA ILE A 49 -14.89 -6.05 9.08
C ILE A 49 -14.23 -7.38 9.39
N GLY A 50 -14.33 -7.78 10.65
CA GLY A 50 -13.80 -9.02 11.15
C GLY A 50 -14.81 -9.88 11.89
N ILE A 51 -14.33 -11.04 12.35
CA ILE A 51 -15.15 -11.99 13.09
C ILE A 51 -15.60 -11.36 14.42
N THR A 52 -14.68 -10.69 15.12
CA THR A 52 -14.85 -10.13 16.48
C THR A 52 -15.40 -8.70 16.50
N GLY A 53 -15.59 -8.07 15.34
CA GLY A 53 -16.03 -6.67 15.26
C GLY A 53 -15.46 -5.95 14.05
N GLN A 54 -15.46 -4.62 14.10
CA GLN A 54 -14.98 -3.77 13.01
C GLN A 54 -13.74 -2.99 13.45
N ARG A 55 -12.59 -3.15 12.77
CA ARG A 55 -11.37 -2.38 13.06
C ARG A 55 -11.30 -1.13 12.21
N ALA A 56 -11.24 0.04 12.82
CA ALA A 56 -11.00 1.30 12.13
C ALA A 56 -9.80 2.04 12.73
N SER A 57 -9.20 2.92 11.92
CA SER A 57 -8.26 3.91 12.42
C SER A 57 -8.94 5.27 12.51
N MET A 58 -8.64 5.99 13.58
CA MET A 58 -9.02 7.38 13.77
C MET A 58 -7.78 8.21 14.06
N ILE A 59 -7.86 9.50 13.76
CA ILE A 59 -6.86 10.48 14.22
C ILE A 59 -7.43 11.15 15.45
N LEU A 60 -6.72 11.02 16.56
CA LEU A 60 -7.00 11.74 17.79
C LEU A 60 -6.80 13.25 17.59
N PRO A 61 -7.41 14.11 18.43
CA PRO A 61 -7.22 15.57 18.35
C PRO A 61 -5.75 16.02 18.37
N ASN A 62 -4.87 15.24 19.00
CA ASN A 62 -3.43 15.43 19.07
C ASN A 62 -2.66 14.87 17.86
N ALA A 63 -3.34 14.59 16.75
CA ALA A 63 -2.81 14.04 15.52
C ALA A 63 -2.20 12.63 15.59
N GLN A 64 -2.38 11.89 16.68
CA GLN A 64 -1.96 10.49 16.77
C GLN A 64 -2.99 9.56 16.13
N ARG A 65 -2.52 8.55 15.39
CA ARG A 65 -3.39 7.51 14.86
C ARG A 65 -3.65 6.45 15.94
N ILE A 66 -4.93 6.24 16.25
CA ILE A 66 -5.40 5.20 17.17
C ILE A 66 -6.12 4.11 16.38
N SER A 67 -5.89 2.85 16.74
CA SER A 67 -6.66 1.71 16.23
C SER A 67 -7.77 1.37 17.18
N ILE A 68 -9.00 1.28 16.68
CA ILE A 68 -10.16 0.96 17.49
C ILE A 68 -10.80 -0.30 16.93
N LEU A 69 -11.01 -1.31 17.78
CA LEU A 69 -11.86 -2.45 17.47
C LEU A 69 -13.25 -2.18 18.02
N PHE A 70 -14.21 -1.86 17.16
CA PHE A 70 -15.60 -1.69 17.57
C PHE A 70 -16.27 -3.05 17.74
N SER A 71 -17.03 -3.22 18.83
CA SER A 71 -17.73 -4.47 19.18
C SER A 71 -18.87 -4.78 18.21
N ASN A 72 -19.49 -3.73 17.66
CA ASN A 72 -20.63 -3.88 16.75
C ASN A 72 -20.17 -3.85 15.29
N ARG A 73 -20.93 -4.55 14.42
CA ARG A 73 -20.78 -4.48 12.95
C ARG A 73 -21.60 -3.35 12.35
N ASP A 74 -22.01 -2.36 13.16
CA ASP A 74 -22.61 -1.15 12.60
C ASP A 74 -21.62 -0.62 11.58
N GLN A 75 -22.06 -0.49 10.34
CA GLN A 75 -21.23 -0.20 9.18
C GLN A 75 -20.62 1.20 9.29
N LEU A 76 -19.65 1.40 10.19
CA LEU A 76 -18.90 2.63 10.25
C LEU A 76 -18.15 2.77 8.93
N LEU A 77 -18.19 3.97 8.39
CA LEU A 77 -17.65 4.28 7.07
C LEU A 77 -16.42 5.16 7.20
N TYR A 78 -15.54 5.05 6.20
CA TYR A 78 -14.54 6.08 6.01
C TYR A 78 -15.22 7.45 5.90
N GLY A 79 -14.74 8.41 6.70
CA GLY A 79 -15.29 9.77 6.75
C GLY A 79 -16.47 9.97 7.71
N ASP A 80 -16.99 8.92 8.35
CA ASP A 80 -17.95 9.07 9.45
C ASP A 80 -17.29 9.85 10.59
N GLN A 81 -18.04 10.79 11.17
CA GLN A 81 -17.69 11.42 12.44
C GLN A 81 -18.31 10.60 13.55
N VAL A 82 -17.46 10.05 14.39
CA VAL A 82 -17.85 9.26 15.56
C VAL A 82 -17.24 9.88 16.81
N MET A 83 -18.05 9.93 17.84
CA MET A 83 -17.62 10.21 19.20
C MET A 83 -17.32 8.86 19.84
N VAL A 84 -16.09 8.69 20.33
CA VAL A 84 -15.61 7.45 20.93
C VAL A 84 -15.22 7.75 22.37
N SER A 85 -15.63 6.85 23.27
CA SER A 85 -15.33 6.91 24.70
C SER A 85 -14.84 5.56 25.17
N GLY A 86 -13.62 5.52 25.71
CA GLY A 86 -13.05 4.27 26.20
C GLY A 86 -11.65 4.43 26.76
N ILE A 87 -11.11 3.32 27.24
CA ILE A 87 -9.77 3.26 27.81
C ILE A 87 -8.75 3.05 26.69
N VAL A 88 -7.72 3.89 26.68
CA VAL A 88 -6.59 3.73 25.76
C VAL A 88 -5.61 2.74 26.33
N ASP A 89 -5.42 1.62 25.64
CA ASP A 89 -4.33 0.71 25.92
C ASP A 89 -3.14 1.02 25.01
N TYR A 90 -1.93 0.84 25.57
CA TYR A 90 -0.72 0.97 24.77
C TYR A 90 -0.65 -0.17 23.77
N PHE A 91 -0.09 0.12 22.61
CA PHE A 91 0.25 -0.88 21.62
C PHE A 91 1.56 -1.58 22.00
N ASP A 92 1.61 -2.18 23.19
CA ASP A 92 2.76 -2.99 23.63
C ASP A 92 2.34 -4.04 24.68
N PRO A 93 1.75 -5.19 24.28
CA PRO A 93 1.61 -6.30 25.20
C PRO A 93 2.98 -6.96 25.45
N PRO A 94 3.28 -7.40 26.69
CA PRO A 94 4.37 -8.33 26.93
C PRO A 94 4.14 -9.58 26.06
N GLY A 95 4.98 -9.81 25.05
CA GLY A 95 4.78 -10.88 24.07
C GLY A 95 4.01 -10.49 22.80
N ALA A 96 3.98 -9.21 22.43
CA ALA A 96 3.46 -8.74 21.14
C ALA A 96 3.95 -9.61 19.97
N ARG A 97 3.04 -10.37 19.37
CA ARG A 97 3.31 -11.19 18.19
C ARG A 97 3.87 -10.30 17.08
N GLN A 98 4.96 -10.74 16.47
CA GLN A 98 5.61 -10.09 15.33
C GLN A 98 4.60 -9.76 14.23
N GLY A 99 4.58 -8.49 13.78
CA GLY A 99 3.75 -8.05 12.67
C GLY A 99 2.80 -6.88 12.95
N GLN A 100 2.77 -6.35 14.18
CA GLN A 100 1.84 -5.30 14.55
C GLN A 100 2.46 -3.89 14.50
N LYS A 101 1.68 -2.97 13.92
CA LYS A 101 2.02 -1.67 13.32
C LYS A 101 2.42 -0.58 14.32
N ARG A 102 3.68 -0.12 14.29
CA ARG A 102 4.17 1.06 15.06
C ARG A 102 3.65 2.42 14.57
N ASP A 103 2.87 2.46 13.48
CA ASP A 103 2.08 3.63 13.05
C ASP A 103 0.87 3.90 13.95
N MET A 104 0.65 3.10 15.00
CA MET A 104 -0.44 3.23 15.96
C MET A 104 0.14 3.57 17.34
N ALA A 105 -0.22 4.74 17.88
CA ALA A 105 0.23 5.16 19.22
C ALA A 105 -0.53 4.44 20.34
N ALA A 106 -1.72 3.92 20.02
CA ALA A 106 -2.69 3.43 20.98
C ALA A 106 -3.65 2.44 20.31
N TYR A 107 -4.20 1.54 21.11
CA TYR A 107 -5.32 0.68 20.74
C TYR A 107 -6.46 0.83 21.75
N MET A 108 -7.69 0.76 21.26
CA MET A 108 -8.89 0.77 22.08
C MET A 108 -9.73 -0.45 21.72
N ASN A 109 -10.00 -1.27 22.72
CA ASN A 109 -10.80 -2.47 22.55
C ASN A 109 -12.26 -2.18 22.89
N GLN A 110 -13.14 -2.36 21.92
CA GLN A 110 -14.59 -2.35 22.12
C GLN A 110 -15.13 -1.13 22.89
N PRO A 111 -14.76 0.11 22.52
CA PRO A 111 -15.25 1.28 23.24
C PRO A 111 -16.72 1.55 23.00
N GLU A 112 -17.31 2.34 23.89
CA GLU A 112 -18.59 2.96 23.62
C GLU A 112 -18.42 4.04 22.55
N TYR A 113 -19.36 4.09 21.60
CA TYR A 113 -19.30 5.07 20.52
C TYR A 113 -20.68 5.52 20.08
N LYS A 114 -20.73 6.73 19.53
CA LYS A 114 -21.93 7.33 18.94
C LYS A 114 -21.58 7.97 17.62
N ILE A 115 -22.37 7.68 16.59
CA ILE A 115 -22.22 8.33 15.28
C ILE A 115 -22.76 9.77 15.39
N VAL A 116 -21.86 10.75 15.29
CA VAL A 116 -22.19 12.19 15.31
C VAL A 116 -22.70 12.63 13.95
N LYS A 117 -22.04 12.16 12.88
CA LYS A 117 -22.42 12.44 11.50
C LYS A 117 -22.01 11.28 10.60
N LYS A 118 -22.97 10.64 9.96
CA LYS A 118 -22.65 9.71 8.86
C LYS A 118 -22.09 10.51 7.69
N ALA A 119 -21.00 10.03 7.13
CA ALA A 119 -20.65 10.37 5.76
C ALA A 119 -21.86 10.05 4.89
N ARG A 120 -22.22 10.93 3.93
CA ARG A 120 -23.25 10.59 2.94
C ARG A 120 -22.86 9.22 2.36
N SER A 121 -23.81 8.27 2.30
CA SER A 121 -23.56 6.95 1.73
C SER A 121 -23.19 7.15 0.26
N ASN A 122 -21.90 7.28 0.00
CA ASN A 122 -21.41 7.60 -1.32
C ASN A 122 -21.68 6.39 -2.21
N LEU A 123 -22.07 6.62 -3.46
CA LEU A 123 -22.26 5.57 -4.47
C LEU A 123 -21.08 4.57 -4.48
N ILE A 124 -19.86 5.09 -4.30
CA ILE A 124 -18.62 4.32 -4.22
C ILE A 124 -18.63 3.29 -3.09
N PHE A 125 -19.22 3.62 -1.94
CA PHE A 125 -19.30 2.71 -0.81
C PHE A 125 -20.24 1.54 -1.11
N ARG A 126 -21.43 1.83 -1.65
CA ARG A 126 -22.38 0.78 -2.07
C ARG A 126 -21.75 -0.12 -3.13
N LEU A 127 -21.03 0.46 -4.08
CA LEU A 127 -20.26 -0.30 -5.08
C LEU A 127 -19.22 -1.20 -4.39
N ARG A 128 -18.47 -0.67 -3.41
CA ARG A 128 -17.49 -1.46 -2.65
C ARG A 128 -18.13 -2.62 -1.90
N GLU A 129 -19.25 -2.40 -1.22
CA GLU A 129 -20.00 -3.45 -0.52
C GLU A 129 -20.53 -4.51 -1.47
N ASN A 130 -21.10 -4.10 -2.60
CA ASN A 130 -21.59 -5.01 -3.63
C ASN A 130 -20.44 -5.87 -4.19
N LEU A 131 -19.28 -5.28 -4.43
CA LEU A 131 -18.08 -6.04 -4.83
C LEU A 131 -17.69 -7.04 -3.75
N VAL A 132 -17.55 -6.59 -2.50
CA VAL A 132 -17.22 -7.46 -1.36
C VAL A 132 -18.18 -8.63 -1.25
N TYR A 133 -19.49 -8.38 -1.35
CA TYR A 133 -20.52 -9.40 -1.32
C TYR A 133 -20.40 -10.37 -2.51
N PHE A 134 -20.23 -9.85 -3.72
CA PHE A 134 -20.09 -10.66 -4.93
C PHE A 134 -18.90 -11.63 -4.84
N PHE A 135 -17.72 -11.19 -4.41
CA PHE A 135 -16.56 -12.07 -4.27
C PHE A 135 -16.73 -13.07 -3.11
N ASN A 136 -17.23 -12.63 -1.95
CA ASN A 136 -17.41 -13.50 -0.78
C ASN A 136 -18.52 -14.55 -0.97
N SER A 137 -19.54 -14.26 -1.78
CA SER A 137 -20.60 -15.23 -2.09
C SER A 137 -20.22 -16.21 -3.20
N SER A 138 -19.09 -15.99 -3.88
CA SER A 138 -18.70 -16.74 -5.07
C SER A 138 -17.39 -17.51 -4.91
N LEU A 139 -16.56 -17.18 -3.91
CA LEU A 139 -15.26 -17.80 -3.68
C LEU A 139 -15.08 -18.16 -2.21
N ASP A 140 -14.17 -19.10 -1.94
CA ASP A 140 -13.76 -19.43 -0.58
C ASP A 140 -13.10 -18.21 0.12
N PRO A 141 -13.15 -18.12 1.47
CA PRO A 141 -12.69 -16.94 2.21
C PRO A 141 -11.26 -16.48 1.88
N SER A 142 -10.32 -17.41 1.68
CA SER A 142 -8.94 -17.11 1.28
C SER A 142 -8.88 -16.51 -0.12
N SER A 143 -9.54 -17.16 -1.08
CA SER A 143 -9.62 -16.74 -2.49
C SER A 143 -10.32 -15.40 -2.67
N ALA A 144 -11.45 -15.19 -1.98
CA ALA A 144 -12.18 -13.94 -2.02
C ALA A 144 -11.33 -12.78 -1.48
N SER A 145 -10.70 -12.98 -0.33
CA SER A 145 -9.82 -11.99 0.29
C SER A 145 -8.59 -11.67 -0.55
N LEU A 146 -7.98 -12.71 -1.14
CA LEU A 146 -6.83 -12.58 -2.04
C LEU A 146 -7.22 -11.79 -3.30
N MET A 147 -8.32 -12.18 -3.96
CA MET A 147 -8.80 -11.56 -5.19
C MET A 147 -9.20 -10.09 -4.99
N LEU A 148 -9.89 -9.78 -3.90
CA LEU A 148 -10.26 -8.41 -3.54
C LEU A 148 -9.03 -7.54 -3.20
N GLY A 149 -8.05 -8.11 -2.51
CA GLY A 149 -6.79 -7.44 -2.18
C GLY A 149 -5.97 -7.12 -3.43
N ILE A 150 -5.75 -8.12 -4.29
CA ILE A 150 -5.00 -7.98 -5.55
C ILE A 150 -5.70 -7.00 -6.49
N THR A 151 -7.00 -7.18 -6.71
CA THR A 151 -7.72 -6.44 -7.75
C THR A 151 -8.05 -5.03 -7.29
N PHE A 152 -8.73 -4.89 -6.15
CA PHE A 152 -9.31 -3.62 -5.70
C PHE A 152 -8.55 -2.95 -4.56
N GLY A 153 -7.49 -3.59 -4.05
CA GLY A 153 -6.80 -3.11 -2.85
C GLY A 153 -7.66 -3.20 -1.59
N ILE A 154 -8.76 -3.95 -1.63
CA ILE A 154 -9.71 -4.09 -0.52
C ILE A 154 -9.18 -5.19 0.40
N LYS A 155 -8.67 -4.79 1.57
CA LYS A 155 -8.20 -5.71 2.60
C LYS A 155 -9.38 -6.23 3.42
N GLN A 156 -9.75 -7.50 3.25
CA GLN A 156 -10.65 -8.21 4.15
C GLN A 156 -9.88 -8.95 5.25
N GLU A 157 -10.59 -9.40 6.29
CA GLU A 157 -10.02 -10.40 7.20
C GLU A 157 -9.82 -11.71 6.45
N MET A 158 -8.66 -12.32 6.66
CA MET A 158 -8.27 -13.60 6.07
C MET A 158 -8.24 -14.65 7.17
N PRO A 159 -8.41 -15.94 6.83
CA PRO A 159 -8.11 -17.03 7.76
C PRO A 159 -6.71 -16.86 8.36
N GLU A 160 -6.59 -17.00 9.68
CA GLU A 160 -5.34 -16.70 10.41
C GLU A 160 -4.15 -17.49 9.87
N GLU A 161 -4.36 -18.76 9.55
CA GLU A 161 -3.34 -19.63 8.97
C GLU A 161 -2.81 -19.11 7.62
N PHE A 162 -3.71 -18.75 6.71
CA PHE A 162 -3.33 -18.20 5.41
C PHE A 162 -2.61 -16.85 5.55
N TYR A 163 -3.08 -16.00 6.47
CA TYR A 163 -2.43 -14.73 6.79
C TYR A 163 -0.99 -14.93 7.32
N LEU A 164 -0.79 -15.89 8.23
CA LEU A 164 0.53 -16.23 8.75
C LEU A 164 1.44 -16.79 7.66
N ASN A 165 0.92 -17.65 6.78
CA ASN A 165 1.69 -18.20 5.67
C ASN A 165 2.09 -17.12 4.65
N LEU A 166 1.22 -16.15 4.36
CA LEU A 166 1.58 -14.95 3.58
C LEU A 166 2.68 -14.11 4.26
N GLN A 167 2.68 -14.00 5.59
CA GLN A 167 3.75 -13.31 6.32
C GLN A 167 5.07 -14.06 6.20
N LYS A 168 5.10 -15.37 6.46
CA LYS A 168 6.30 -16.20 6.41
C LYS A 168 6.93 -16.25 5.02
N THR A 169 6.10 -16.34 3.99
CA THR A 169 6.55 -16.32 2.59
C THR A 169 6.91 -14.92 2.09
N GLY A 170 6.59 -13.88 2.87
CA GLY A 170 6.84 -12.49 2.52
C GLY A 170 5.89 -11.93 1.46
N LEU A 171 4.82 -12.65 1.08
CA LEU A 171 3.87 -12.27 0.03
C LEU A 171 2.79 -11.28 0.49
N MET A 172 2.76 -10.90 1.78
CA MET A 172 1.81 -9.90 2.30
C MET A 172 1.74 -8.60 1.50
N HIS A 173 2.87 -8.14 0.94
CA HIS A 173 2.95 -6.91 0.15
C HIS A 173 2.31 -7.02 -1.24
N VAL A 174 2.13 -8.24 -1.76
CA VAL A 174 1.46 -8.52 -3.04
C VAL A 174 -0.06 -8.44 -2.87
N VAL A 175 -0.56 -9.00 -1.77
CA VAL A 175 -2.00 -8.98 -1.44
C VAL A 175 -2.44 -7.61 -0.91
N ALA A 176 -1.52 -6.88 -0.28
CA ALA A 176 -1.75 -5.48 0.06
C ALA A 176 -1.73 -4.61 -1.20
N ALA A 177 -2.69 -3.69 -1.28
CA ALA A 177 -2.79 -2.74 -2.38
C ALA A 177 -1.45 -2.05 -2.70
N SER A 178 -0.97 -2.26 -3.92
CA SER A 178 0.37 -1.86 -4.33
C SER A 178 0.35 -0.84 -5.47
N GLY A 179 1.50 -0.24 -5.76
CA GLY A 179 1.65 0.64 -6.94
C GLY A 179 1.51 -0.10 -8.27
N MET A 180 1.70 -1.43 -8.28
CA MET A 180 1.46 -2.26 -9.46
C MET A 180 0.00 -2.19 -9.87
N ASN A 181 -0.94 -2.19 -8.91
CA ASN A 181 -2.36 -2.11 -9.20
C ASN A 181 -2.71 -0.82 -9.96
N ILE A 182 -2.23 0.33 -9.50
CA ILE A 182 -2.46 1.60 -10.21
C ILE A 182 -1.83 1.59 -11.60
N THR A 183 -0.63 1.02 -11.74
CA THR A 183 0.08 0.97 -13.03
C THR A 183 -0.67 0.08 -14.03
N MET A 184 -1.08 -1.12 -13.60
CA MET A 184 -1.84 -2.08 -14.40
C MET A 184 -3.20 -1.51 -14.78
N LEU A 185 -3.94 -0.96 -13.82
CA LEU A 185 -5.22 -0.30 -14.08
C LEU A 185 -5.06 0.85 -15.07
N GLY A 186 -4.08 1.74 -14.85
CA GLY A 186 -3.83 2.87 -15.74
C GLY A 186 -3.48 2.43 -17.16
N GLY A 187 -2.64 1.40 -17.31
CA GLY A 187 -2.28 0.81 -18.59
C GLY A 187 -3.48 0.18 -19.30
N PHE A 188 -4.27 -0.61 -18.57
CA PHE A 188 -5.51 -1.21 -19.09
C PHE A 188 -6.50 -0.14 -19.56
N LEU A 189 -6.78 0.87 -18.73
CA LEU A 189 -7.73 1.93 -19.06
C LEU A 189 -7.27 2.73 -20.29
N ILE A 190 -5.98 3.05 -20.39
CA ILE A 190 -5.45 3.73 -21.58
C ILE A 190 -5.62 2.85 -22.81
N ALA A 191 -5.20 1.58 -22.74
CA ALA A 191 -5.30 0.65 -23.86
C ALA A 191 -6.77 0.54 -24.32
N PHE A 192 -7.68 0.29 -23.38
CA PHE A 192 -9.10 0.17 -23.64
C PHE A 192 -9.70 1.44 -24.24
N PHE A 193 -9.55 2.59 -23.60
CA PHE A 193 -10.12 3.84 -24.11
C PHE A 193 -9.47 4.29 -25.42
N SER A 194 -8.20 3.98 -25.65
CA SER A 194 -7.52 4.33 -26.90
C SER A 194 -7.99 3.55 -28.13
N LEU A 195 -8.68 2.41 -27.93
CA LEU A 195 -9.31 1.66 -29.03
C LEU A 195 -10.50 2.41 -29.62
N ILE A 196 -11.19 3.21 -28.81
CA ILE A 196 -12.49 3.82 -29.15
C ILE A 196 -12.38 5.35 -29.26
N LEU A 197 -11.50 5.97 -28.45
CA LEU A 197 -11.43 7.41 -28.25
C LEU A 197 -10.05 7.96 -28.64
N ARG A 198 -10.00 9.27 -28.88
CA ARG A 198 -8.74 9.99 -29.10
C ARG A 198 -7.83 9.87 -27.88
N ARG A 199 -6.52 9.79 -28.11
CA ARG A 199 -5.48 9.60 -27.07
C ARG A 199 -5.62 10.55 -25.88
N GLN A 200 -5.93 11.83 -26.12
CA GLN A 200 -6.10 12.81 -25.04
C GLN A 200 -7.31 12.50 -24.15
N THR A 201 -8.46 12.17 -24.75
CA THR A 201 -9.66 11.75 -24.02
C THR A 201 -9.42 10.46 -23.25
N ALA A 202 -8.73 9.49 -23.86
CA ALA A 202 -8.34 8.25 -23.20
C ALA A 202 -7.48 8.51 -21.95
N LEU A 203 -6.49 9.40 -22.03
CA LEU A 203 -5.66 9.78 -20.88
C LEU A 203 -6.47 10.44 -19.76
N ILE A 204 -7.41 11.32 -20.09
CA ILE A 204 -8.29 11.98 -19.11
C ILE A 204 -9.19 10.95 -18.41
N LEU A 205 -9.83 10.05 -19.18
CA LEU A 205 -10.69 9.01 -18.61
C LEU A 205 -9.88 8.02 -17.74
N SER A 206 -8.64 7.71 -18.12
CA SER A 206 -7.75 6.89 -17.29
C SER A 206 -7.36 7.56 -15.98
N ILE A 207 -7.14 8.89 -15.98
CA ILE A 207 -6.93 9.67 -14.75
C ILE A 207 -8.17 9.57 -13.84
N ILE A 208 -9.36 9.74 -14.41
CA ILE A 208 -10.62 9.62 -13.66
C ILE A 208 -10.77 8.21 -13.07
N GLY A 209 -10.45 7.17 -13.85
CA GLY A 209 -10.49 5.78 -13.38
C GLY A 209 -9.48 5.49 -12.26
N ILE A 210 -8.26 6.04 -12.33
CA ILE A 210 -7.26 5.95 -11.25
C ILE A 210 -7.76 6.63 -9.98
N LEU A 211 -8.37 7.81 -10.10
CA LEU A 211 -8.95 8.52 -8.95
C LEU A 211 -10.09 7.69 -8.34
N PHE A 212 -11.00 7.19 -9.17
CA PHE A 212 -12.09 6.31 -8.73
C PHE A 212 -11.57 5.09 -7.98
N TYR A 213 -10.55 4.40 -8.52
CA TYR A 213 -9.91 3.28 -7.86
C TYR A 213 -9.28 3.65 -6.52
N THR A 214 -8.63 4.82 -6.44
CA THR A 214 -7.99 5.29 -5.21
C THR A 214 -9.02 5.51 -4.10
N VAL A 215 -10.20 6.06 -4.45
CA VAL A 215 -11.31 6.17 -3.51
C VAL A 215 -11.86 4.79 -3.15
N LEU A 216 -12.07 3.92 -4.14
CA LEU A 216 -12.60 2.57 -3.95
C LEU A 216 -11.72 1.74 -3.02
N ALA A 217 -10.40 1.86 -3.13
CA ALA A 217 -9.44 1.15 -2.31
C ALA A 217 -9.28 1.75 -0.90
N GLY A 218 -9.75 2.99 -0.67
CA GLY A 218 -9.79 3.61 0.65
C GLY A 218 -8.55 4.43 1.01
N PHE A 219 -7.93 5.09 0.02
CA PHE A 219 -6.82 6.04 0.21
C PHE A 219 -5.59 5.52 0.97
N GLU A 220 -5.27 4.23 0.83
CA GLU A 220 -4.02 3.67 1.35
C GLU A 220 -2.80 4.42 0.79
N ALA A 221 -1.81 4.72 1.63
CA ALA A 221 -0.69 5.60 1.28
C ALA A 221 0.09 5.13 0.03
N SER A 222 0.25 3.81 -0.14
CA SER A 222 0.86 3.20 -1.33
C SER A 222 0.09 3.52 -2.61
N ILE A 223 -1.25 3.45 -2.55
CA ILE A 223 -2.15 3.70 -3.68
C ILE A 223 -2.18 5.19 -4.01
N VAL A 224 -2.31 6.05 -3.00
CA VAL A 224 -2.33 7.51 -3.19
C VAL A 224 -1.06 7.99 -3.87
N ARG A 225 0.12 7.53 -3.43
CA ARG A 225 1.38 7.85 -4.10
C ARG A 225 1.36 7.39 -5.56
N ALA A 226 1.01 6.14 -5.80
CA ALA A 226 1.00 5.58 -7.16
C ALA A 226 0.00 6.31 -8.06
N ALA A 227 -1.15 6.71 -7.53
CA ALA A 227 -2.15 7.51 -8.22
C ALA A 227 -1.60 8.90 -8.59
N VAL A 228 -0.98 9.61 -7.64
CA VAL A 228 -0.35 10.91 -7.93
C VAL A 228 0.73 10.78 -9.00
N MET A 229 1.61 9.77 -8.91
CA MET A 229 2.64 9.52 -9.93
C MET A 229 2.04 9.17 -11.30
N GLY A 230 0.99 8.35 -11.34
CA GLY A 230 0.27 7.99 -12.57
C GLY A 230 -0.42 9.20 -13.21
N ILE A 231 -1.06 10.04 -12.41
CA ILE A 231 -1.69 11.29 -12.87
C ILE A 231 -0.63 12.22 -13.47
N ILE A 232 0.54 12.36 -12.84
CA ILE A 232 1.64 13.16 -13.39
C ILE A 232 2.11 12.58 -14.73
N ALA A 233 2.29 11.26 -14.83
CA ALA A 233 2.72 10.60 -16.05
C ALA A 233 1.72 10.78 -17.20
N PHE A 234 0.42 10.59 -16.92
CA PHE A 234 -0.62 10.75 -17.94
C PHE A 234 -0.82 12.21 -18.33
N SER A 235 -0.74 13.14 -17.38
CA SER A 235 -0.78 14.59 -17.65
C SER A 235 0.41 15.03 -18.49
N ALA A 236 1.60 14.50 -18.22
CA ALA A 236 2.78 14.73 -19.06
C ALA A 236 2.55 14.21 -20.48
N GLY A 237 1.94 13.03 -20.62
CA GLY A 237 1.51 12.48 -21.91
C GLY A 237 0.52 13.36 -22.68
N ILE A 238 -0.46 13.98 -21.99
CA ILE A 238 -1.41 14.94 -22.59
C ILE A 238 -0.67 16.18 -23.11
N LEU A 239 0.30 16.67 -22.34
CA LEU A 239 1.11 17.85 -22.65
C LEU A 239 2.27 17.58 -23.63
N GLY A 240 2.43 16.34 -24.11
CA GLY A 240 3.55 15.95 -24.99
C GLY A 240 4.92 15.99 -24.31
N ARG A 241 4.97 15.89 -22.98
CA ARG A 241 6.20 15.94 -22.16
C ARG A 241 6.51 14.57 -21.55
N GLN A 242 7.79 14.36 -21.24
CA GLN A 242 8.22 13.18 -20.46
C GLN A 242 8.18 13.51 -18.96
N SER A 243 7.62 12.60 -18.15
CA SER A 243 7.68 12.70 -16.70
C SER A 243 9.02 12.20 -16.17
N ILE A 244 9.66 12.95 -15.28
CA ILE A 244 10.88 12.52 -14.60
C ILE A 244 10.49 11.82 -13.29
N ALA A 245 10.78 10.52 -13.18
CA ALA A 245 10.35 9.68 -12.06
C ALA A 245 10.74 10.25 -10.68
N PHE A 246 11.93 10.85 -10.57
CA PHE A 246 12.39 11.52 -9.36
C PHE A 246 11.52 12.73 -8.98
N LEU A 247 11.18 13.59 -9.95
CA LEU A 247 10.32 14.76 -9.70
C LEU A 247 8.89 14.32 -9.35
N SER A 248 8.40 13.26 -10.00
CA SER A 248 7.09 12.68 -9.66
C SER A 248 7.06 12.14 -8.24
N LEU A 249 8.13 11.44 -7.80
CA LEU A 249 8.25 10.94 -6.42
C LEU A 249 8.35 12.08 -5.41
N PHE A 250 9.17 13.10 -5.69
CA PHE A 250 9.29 14.28 -4.84
C PHE A 250 7.96 15.01 -4.69
N PHE A 251 7.27 15.27 -5.80
CA PHE A 251 5.99 15.97 -5.79
C PHE A 251 4.91 15.15 -5.07
N ALA A 252 4.87 13.83 -5.28
CA ALA A 252 3.96 12.95 -4.54
C ALA A 252 4.21 13.04 -3.02
N GLY A 253 5.47 12.98 -2.58
CA GLY A 253 5.84 13.13 -1.18
C GLY A 253 5.46 14.49 -0.61
N PHE A 254 5.76 15.56 -1.35
CA PHE A 254 5.41 16.93 -0.98
C PHE A 254 3.90 17.10 -0.79
N VAL A 255 3.08 16.72 -1.77
CA VAL A 255 1.61 16.86 -1.68
C VAL A 255 1.04 16.00 -0.55
N MET A 256 1.46 14.75 -0.44
CA MET A 256 0.94 13.83 0.59
C MET A 256 1.27 14.32 2.00
N LEU A 257 2.51 14.72 2.26
CA LEU A 257 2.94 15.20 3.58
C LEU A 257 2.44 16.62 3.88
N MET A 258 2.18 17.44 2.85
CA MET A 258 1.44 18.69 3.04
C MET A 258 0.03 18.39 3.54
N VAL A 259 -0.72 17.50 2.89
CA VAL A 259 -2.11 17.23 3.31
C VAL A 259 -2.14 16.50 4.68
N HIS A 260 -1.29 15.50 4.87
CA HIS A 260 -1.24 14.68 6.09
C HIS A 260 0.22 14.46 6.55
N PRO A 261 0.77 15.34 7.41
CA PRO A 261 2.16 15.25 7.86
C PRO A 261 2.49 13.98 8.65
N SER A 262 1.51 13.40 9.34
CA SER A 262 1.65 12.15 10.10
C SER A 262 2.01 10.94 9.23
N LEU A 263 1.82 11.02 7.90
CA LEU A 263 2.24 9.97 6.96
C LEU A 263 3.75 9.69 7.00
N ILE A 264 4.57 10.60 7.50
CA ILE A 264 6.01 10.35 7.67
C ILE A 264 6.30 9.17 8.61
N PHE A 265 5.39 8.89 9.55
CA PHE A 265 5.46 7.76 10.49
C PHE A 265 4.72 6.52 9.99
N ASP A 266 3.97 6.61 8.90
CA ASP A 266 3.26 5.47 8.32
C ASP A 266 4.28 4.53 7.65
N ILE A 267 4.36 3.28 8.14
CA ILE A 267 5.30 2.28 7.64
C ILE A 267 5.03 1.97 6.16
N GLY A 268 3.75 1.98 5.75
CA GLY A 268 3.36 1.76 4.36
C GLY A 268 3.86 2.89 3.45
N PHE A 269 3.77 4.14 3.90
CA PHE A 269 4.37 5.29 3.23
C PHE A 269 5.89 5.12 3.11
N GLN A 270 6.58 4.86 4.22
CA GLN A 270 8.04 4.73 4.25
C GLN A 270 8.55 3.62 3.31
N LEU A 271 8.01 2.40 3.44
CA LEU A 271 8.40 1.26 2.60
C LEU A 271 8.17 1.56 1.12
N SER A 272 7.06 2.19 0.80
CA SER A 272 6.62 2.33 -0.58
C SER A 272 7.33 3.52 -1.28
N PHE A 273 7.68 4.58 -0.55
CA PHE A 273 8.61 5.62 -1.01
C PHE A 273 10.04 5.09 -1.16
N MET A 274 10.56 4.34 -0.18
CA MET A 274 11.91 3.79 -0.26
C MET A 274 12.06 2.74 -1.37
N ALA A 275 11.06 1.87 -1.58
CA ALA A 275 11.07 0.96 -2.72
C ALA A 275 11.16 1.71 -4.05
N THR A 276 10.35 2.77 -4.22
CA THR A 276 10.36 3.59 -5.44
C THR A 276 11.69 4.34 -5.60
N ALA A 277 12.27 4.85 -4.51
CA ALA A 277 13.60 5.45 -4.52
C ALA A 277 14.69 4.42 -4.90
N GLY A 278 14.60 3.19 -4.40
CA GLY A 278 15.47 2.08 -4.80
C GLY A 278 15.42 1.81 -6.30
N LEU A 279 14.22 1.79 -6.89
CA LEU A 279 14.05 1.65 -8.34
C LEU A 279 14.66 2.83 -9.14
N ILE A 280 14.62 4.05 -8.60
CA ILE A 280 15.17 5.24 -9.28
C ILE A 280 16.69 5.32 -9.16
N PHE A 281 17.26 4.97 -8.00
CA PHE A 281 18.66 5.24 -7.67
C PHE A 281 19.55 4.00 -7.63
N ILE A 282 19.02 2.85 -7.18
CA ILE A 282 19.79 1.61 -7.00
C ILE A 282 19.69 0.74 -8.24
N ARG A 283 18.49 0.57 -8.82
CA ARG A 283 18.30 -0.28 -10.01
C ARG A 283 19.25 0.07 -11.17
N PRO A 284 19.49 1.35 -11.53
CA PRO A 284 20.42 1.68 -12.60
C PRO A 284 21.87 1.20 -12.37
N ILE A 285 22.29 1.02 -11.11
CA ILE A 285 23.65 0.59 -10.76
C ILE A 285 23.93 -0.83 -11.26
N PHE A 286 22.93 -1.72 -11.26
CA PHE A 286 23.08 -3.08 -11.80
C PHE A 286 23.43 -3.10 -13.30
N TYR A 287 23.11 -2.03 -14.03
CA TYR A 287 23.37 -1.92 -15.47
C TYR A 287 24.67 -1.19 -15.82
N LEU A 288 25.41 -0.67 -14.82
CA LEU A 288 26.71 -0.03 -15.03
C LEU A 288 27.79 -1.04 -15.43
N SER A 289 27.66 -2.30 -14.99
CA SER A 289 28.58 -3.37 -15.41
C SER A 289 28.09 -3.98 -16.73
N SER A 290 28.95 -3.97 -17.76
CA SER A 290 28.67 -4.59 -19.06
C SER A 290 28.36 -6.08 -18.94
N LYS A 291 29.11 -6.81 -18.09
CA LYS A 291 28.90 -8.23 -17.80
C LYS A 291 27.54 -8.48 -17.16
N LEU A 292 27.19 -7.70 -16.13
CA LEU A 292 25.92 -7.88 -15.42
C LEU A 292 24.73 -7.48 -16.30
N LYS A 293 24.85 -6.39 -17.06
CA LYS A 293 23.85 -5.98 -18.05
C LYS A 293 23.57 -7.07 -19.08
N HIS A 294 24.61 -7.78 -19.55
CA HIS A 294 24.44 -8.87 -20.51
C HIS A 294 23.70 -10.06 -19.90
N ILE A 295 24.02 -10.42 -18.65
CA ILE A 295 23.34 -11.47 -17.89
C ILE A 295 21.87 -11.11 -17.65
N ILE A 296 21.60 -9.87 -17.22
CA ILE A 296 20.25 -9.38 -16.96
C ILE A 296 19.41 -9.43 -18.24
N LYS A 297 19.92 -8.90 -19.35
CA LYS A 297 19.18 -8.84 -20.63
C LYS A 297 18.94 -10.21 -21.28
N ARG A 298 19.81 -11.20 -21.05
CA ARG A 298 19.61 -12.56 -21.55
C ARG A 298 18.69 -13.40 -20.68
N SER A 299 18.52 -13.04 -19.41
CA SER A 299 17.66 -13.76 -18.49
C SER A 299 16.21 -13.29 -18.64
N VAL A 300 15.28 -14.24 -18.77
CA VAL A 300 13.83 -13.97 -18.79
C VAL A 300 13.37 -13.27 -17.50
N VAL A 301 14.05 -13.54 -16.38
CA VAL A 301 13.69 -13.03 -15.04
C VAL A 301 14.64 -11.90 -14.57
N GLY A 302 15.63 -11.52 -15.38
CA GLY A 302 16.67 -10.57 -14.97
C GLY A 302 16.12 -9.19 -14.58
N GLU A 303 15.15 -8.68 -15.35
CA GLU A 303 14.51 -7.39 -15.10
C GLU A 303 13.69 -7.41 -13.78
N ASP A 304 12.89 -8.44 -13.56
CA ASP A 304 12.07 -8.60 -12.35
C ASP A 304 12.93 -8.84 -11.11
N LEU A 305 14.04 -9.56 -11.26
CA LEU A 305 14.99 -9.79 -10.17
C LEU A 305 15.68 -8.48 -9.77
N THR A 306 16.16 -7.67 -10.73
CA THR A 306 16.82 -6.40 -10.41
C THR A 306 15.87 -5.38 -9.80
N THR A 307 14.62 -5.31 -10.26
CA THR A 307 13.59 -4.44 -9.65
C THR A 307 13.31 -4.87 -8.21
N THR A 308 13.12 -6.17 -7.97
CA THR A 308 12.89 -6.75 -6.64
C THR A 308 14.06 -6.48 -5.70
N LEU A 309 15.29 -6.76 -6.14
CA LEU A 309 16.50 -6.53 -5.33
C LEU A 309 16.70 -5.05 -5.01
N ALA A 310 16.50 -4.15 -5.98
CA ALA A 310 16.62 -2.71 -5.76
C ALA A 310 15.61 -2.20 -4.72
N ALA A 311 14.35 -2.67 -4.79
CA ALA A 311 13.33 -2.35 -3.81
C ALA A 311 13.67 -2.92 -2.42
N GLN A 312 14.13 -4.18 -2.36
CA GLN A 312 14.49 -4.84 -1.11
C GLN A 312 15.67 -4.17 -0.42
N ILE A 313 16.75 -3.85 -1.14
CA ILE A 313 17.91 -3.12 -0.59
C ILE A 313 17.45 -1.80 0.04
N ALA A 314 16.57 -1.04 -0.64
CA ALA A 314 16.09 0.23 -0.11
C ALA A 314 15.16 0.10 1.11
N THR A 315 14.39 -1.00 1.20
CA THR A 315 13.36 -1.20 2.24
C THR A 315 13.79 -2.05 3.42
N LEU A 316 14.89 -2.80 3.28
CA LEU A 316 15.36 -3.77 4.27
C LEU A 316 15.51 -3.18 5.69
N PRO A 317 16.15 -2.02 5.91
CA PRO A 317 16.30 -1.48 7.26
C PRO A 317 14.96 -1.15 7.93
N ILE A 318 14.01 -0.62 7.14
CA ILE A 318 12.66 -0.30 7.61
C ILE A 318 11.91 -1.60 7.96
N LEU A 319 12.06 -2.65 7.15
CA LEU A 319 11.45 -3.94 7.45
C LEU A 319 12.00 -4.54 8.75
N LEU A 320 13.33 -4.51 8.93
CA LEU A 320 14.00 -5.09 10.10
C LEU A 320 13.63 -4.36 11.39
N ILE A 321 13.63 -3.02 11.39
CA ILE A 321 13.33 -2.24 12.61
C ILE A 321 11.85 -2.29 13.02
N ASN A 322 10.94 -2.43 12.06
CA ASN A 322 9.49 -2.40 12.35
C ASN A 322 8.89 -3.79 12.55
N PHE A 323 9.29 -4.79 11.77
CA PHE A 323 8.68 -6.12 11.82
C PHE A 323 9.53 -7.15 12.57
N GLY A 324 10.84 -6.90 12.72
CA GLY A 324 11.75 -7.84 13.36
C GLY A 324 11.79 -9.20 12.67
N ASN A 325 11.30 -9.31 11.43
CA ASN A 325 11.18 -10.54 10.66
C ASN A 325 11.52 -10.26 9.22
N TYR A 326 12.42 -11.07 8.65
CA TYR A 326 12.69 -11.04 7.23
C TYR A 326 12.78 -12.45 6.68
N SER A 327 12.03 -12.70 5.61
CA SER A 327 12.06 -13.96 4.88
C SER A 327 12.91 -13.79 3.63
N PHE A 328 14.12 -14.36 3.63
CA PHE A 328 14.96 -14.42 2.43
C PHE A 328 14.29 -15.18 1.28
N TRP A 329 13.40 -16.11 1.63
CA TRP A 329 12.57 -16.86 0.68
C TRP A 329 11.55 -16.01 -0.07
N SER A 330 11.33 -14.75 0.35
CA SER A 330 10.44 -13.84 -0.37
C SER A 330 10.81 -13.65 -1.84
N VAL A 331 12.10 -13.57 -2.18
CA VAL A 331 12.56 -13.37 -3.57
C VAL A 331 12.17 -14.54 -4.48
N PRO A 332 12.59 -15.80 -4.21
CA PRO A 332 12.23 -16.91 -5.08
C PRO A 332 10.73 -17.17 -5.11
N ILE A 333 10.03 -17.01 -3.98
CA ILE A 333 8.58 -17.23 -3.93
C ILE A 333 7.85 -16.15 -4.74
N ASN A 334 8.24 -14.88 -4.62
CA ASN A 334 7.70 -13.81 -5.44
C ASN A 334 7.87 -14.12 -6.93
N ALA A 335 9.05 -14.56 -7.36
CA ALA A 335 9.29 -14.88 -8.77
C ALA A 335 8.36 -16.00 -9.29
N ILE A 336 8.08 -17.00 -8.47
CA ILE A 336 7.19 -18.12 -8.82
C ILE A 336 5.72 -17.68 -8.82
N VAL A 337 5.32 -16.72 -7.98
CA VAL A 337 3.91 -16.37 -7.79
C VAL A 337 3.46 -15.16 -8.61
N LEU A 338 4.33 -14.17 -8.80
CA LEU A 338 3.96 -12.83 -9.28
C LEU A 338 3.41 -12.80 -10.71
N TRP A 339 3.77 -13.77 -11.56
CA TRP A 339 3.23 -13.88 -12.93
C TRP A 339 1.70 -14.08 -12.96
N SER A 340 1.13 -14.67 -11.91
CA SER A 340 -0.32 -14.89 -11.79
C SER A 340 -1.10 -13.61 -11.45
N VAL A 341 -0.45 -12.63 -10.81
CA VAL A 341 -1.10 -11.43 -10.26
C VAL A 341 -1.75 -10.56 -11.34
N PRO A 342 -1.09 -10.21 -12.47
CA PRO A 342 -1.73 -9.44 -13.53
C PRO A 342 -2.95 -10.17 -14.14
N ILE A 343 -2.87 -11.49 -14.28
CA ILE A 343 -3.97 -12.32 -14.81
C ILE A 343 -5.16 -12.27 -13.86
N LEU A 344 -4.93 -12.49 -12.56
CA LEU A 344 -5.95 -12.39 -11.52
C LEU A 344 -6.59 -11.01 -11.48
N MET A 345 -5.78 -9.95 -11.60
CA MET A 345 -6.27 -8.58 -11.60
C MET A 345 -7.21 -8.29 -12.78
N VAL A 346 -6.88 -8.77 -13.98
CA VAL A 346 -7.74 -8.60 -15.17
C VAL A 346 -9.03 -9.40 -15.03
N ILE A 347 -8.94 -10.69 -14.68
CA ILE A 347 -10.12 -11.54 -14.52
C ILE A 347 -11.02 -11.01 -13.41
N GLY A 348 -10.45 -10.64 -12.26
CA GLY A 348 -11.17 -10.05 -11.13
C GLY A 348 -11.87 -8.74 -11.51
N GLY A 349 -11.19 -7.86 -12.24
CA GLY A 349 -11.75 -6.61 -12.72
C GLY A 349 -12.91 -6.80 -13.69
N ILE A 350 -12.76 -7.68 -14.69
CA ILE A 350 -13.82 -8.00 -15.66
C ILE A 350 -15.00 -8.67 -14.96
N SER A 351 -14.74 -9.67 -14.11
CA SER A 351 -15.77 -10.41 -13.39
C SER A 351 -16.58 -9.51 -12.46
N ALA A 352 -15.94 -8.52 -11.84
CA ALA A 352 -16.62 -7.50 -11.06
C ALA A 352 -17.55 -6.62 -11.89
N ILE A 353 -17.09 -6.14 -13.05
CA ILE A 353 -17.92 -5.30 -13.94
C ILE A 353 -19.14 -6.10 -14.43
N ILE A 354 -18.93 -7.34 -14.89
CA ILE A 354 -20.01 -8.21 -15.34
C ILE A 354 -20.92 -8.57 -14.17
N GLY A 355 -20.37 -8.95 -13.01
CA GLY A 355 -21.12 -9.38 -11.84
C GLY A 355 -22.00 -8.30 -11.24
N LEU A 356 -21.60 -7.03 -11.33
CA LEU A 356 -22.43 -5.89 -10.92
C LEU A 356 -23.65 -5.67 -11.84
N LEU A 357 -23.62 -6.15 -13.09
CA LEU A 357 -24.72 -6.05 -14.06
C LEU A 357 -25.54 -7.34 -14.14
N PHE A 358 -24.86 -8.49 -14.12
CA PHE A 358 -25.37 -9.84 -14.29
C PHE A 358 -24.58 -10.80 -13.39
N GLU A 359 -25.06 -11.03 -12.18
CA GLU A 359 -24.37 -11.79 -11.14
C GLU A 359 -23.88 -13.18 -11.60
N ASN A 360 -24.74 -13.96 -12.26
CA ASN A 360 -24.41 -15.30 -12.73
C ASN A 360 -23.33 -15.31 -13.82
N ALA A 361 -23.38 -14.37 -14.77
CA ALA A 361 -22.36 -14.24 -15.80
C ALA A 361 -21.02 -13.79 -15.20
N GLY A 362 -21.08 -12.89 -14.20
CA GLY A 362 -19.90 -12.49 -13.44
C GLY A 362 -19.27 -13.66 -12.69
N ARG A 363 -20.07 -14.53 -12.07
CA ARG A 363 -19.58 -15.75 -11.42
C ARG A 363 -18.89 -16.70 -12.39
N LEU A 364 -19.46 -16.94 -13.57
CA LEU A 364 -18.83 -17.76 -14.60
C LEU A 364 -17.47 -17.19 -15.04
N ALA A 365 -17.40 -15.89 -15.25
CA ALA A 365 -16.14 -15.21 -15.53
C ALA A 365 -15.16 -15.35 -14.36
N LEU A 366 -15.63 -15.20 -13.12
CA LEU A 366 -14.81 -15.30 -11.92
C LEU A 366 -14.23 -16.69 -11.74
N TYR A 367 -14.98 -17.76 -12.06
CA TYR A 367 -14.48 -19.12 -11.95
C TYR A 367 -13.30 -19.43 -12.88
N THR A 368 -13.11 -18.66 -13.95
CA THR A 368 -11.89 -18.77 -14.78
C THR A 368 -10.62 -18.37 -14.02
N SER A 369 -10.74 -17.62 -12.92
CA SER A 369 -9.60 -17.27 -12.06
C SER A 369 -9.18 -18.39 -11.08
N LEU A 370 -10.04 -19.39 -10.84
CA LEU A 370 -9.81 -20.42 -9.82
C LEU A 370 -8.47 -21.16 -9.98
N PRO A 371 -8.03 -21.59 -11.18
CA PRO A 371 -6.74 -22.27 -11.32
C PRO A 371 -5.56 -21.42 -10.84
N PHE A 372 -5.62 -20.10 -11.09
CA PHE A 372 -4.58 -19.16 -10.69
C PHE A 372 -4.63 -18.83 -9.20
N LEU A 373 -5.84 -18.72 -8.63
CA LEU A 373 -6.03 -18.52 -7.18
C LEU A 373 -5.52 -19.74 -6.41
N LEU A 374 -5.92 -20.95 -6.81
CA LEU A 374 -5.48 -22.20 -6.18
C LEU A 374 -3.98 -22.42 -6.34
N TYR A 375 -3.40 -22.03 -7.48
CA TYR A 375 -1.94 -22.03 -7.65
C TYR A 375 -1.24 -21.10 -6.66
N PHE A 376 -1.70 -19.85 -6.54
CA PHE A 376 -1.15 -18.86 -5.62
C PHE A 376 -1.26 -19.37 -4.18
N GLU A 377 -2.45 -19.76 -3.75
CA GLU A 377 -2.72 -20.26 -2.39
C GLU A 377 -1.94 -21.54 -2.09
N GLY A 378 -1.89 -22.47 -3.04
CA GLY A 378 -1.15 -23.72 -2.92
C GLY A 378 0.33 -23.48 -2.64
N ILE A 379 0.96 -22.54 -3.36
CA ILE A 379 2.37 -22.19 -3.11
C ILE A 379 2.54 -21.51 -1.75
N VAL A 380 1.66 -20.56 -1.40
CA VAL A 380 1.71 -19.86 -0.11
C VAL A 380 1.65 -20.85 1.04
N ASN A 381 0.69 -21.78 1.01
CA ASN A 381 0.51 -22.76 2.07
C ASN A 381 1.66 -23.76 2.10
N PHE A 382 2.01 -24.34 0.94
CA PHE A 382 3.11 -25.29 0.86
C PHE A 382 4.44 -24.73 1.39
N MET A 383 4.75 -23.48 1.06
CA MET A 383 5.99 -22.83 1.50
C MET A 383 5.88 -22.28 2.93
N GLY A 384 4.72 -21.72 3.31
CA GLY A 384 4.48 -21.17 4.64
C GLY A 384 4.61 -22.21 5.76
N ASP A 385 4.28 -23.46 5.48
CA ASP A 385 4.42 -24.55 6.46
C ASP A 385 5.87 -25.02 6.61
N ARG A 386 6.72 -24.77 5.61
CA ARG A 386 8.11 -25.26 5.54
C ARG A 386 9.17 -24.20 5.87
N ILE A 387 8.77 -22.92 5.88
CA ILE A 387 9.70 -21.81 6.06
C ILE A 387 9.57 -21.25 7.47
N THR A 388 10.70 -21.17 8.15
CA THR A 388 10.86 -20.40 9.37
C THR A 388 11.48 -19.04 9.04
N PRO A 389 10.77 -17.92 9.28
CA PRO A 389 11.35 -16.60 9.08
C PRO A 389 12.46 -16.36 10.10
N ILE A 390 13.45 -15.56 9.73
CA ILE A 390 14.50 -15.16 10.68
C ILE A 390 13.96 -14.05 11.55
N ILE A 391 13.96 -14.31 12.85
CA ILE A 391 13.45 -13.43 13.89
C ILE A 391 14.60 -12.59 14.44
N PHE A 392 14.52 -11.28 14.26
CA PHE A 392 15.37 -10.28 14.88
C PHE A 392 14.65 -9.69 16.09
N LYS A 393 15.16 -9.95 17.30
CA LYS A 393 14.59 -9.42 18.55
C LYS A 393 14.78 -7.90 18.69
N PHE A 394 15.86 -7.34 18.16
CA PHE A 394 16.14 -5.91 18.22
C PHE A 394 17.03 -5.48 17.06
N PHE A 395 16.67 -4.39 16.39
CA PHE A 395 17.50 -3.78 15.33
C PHE A 395 17.78 -2.30 15.69
N PRO A 396 19.02 -1.96 16.09
CA PRO A 396 19.38 -0.60 16.49
C PRO A 396 19.14 0.45 15.41
N THR A 397 18.55 1.59 15.78
CA THR A 397 18.33 2.76 14.88
C THR A 397 19.63 3.30 14.28
N VAL A 398 20.74 3.19 15.02
CA VAL A 398 22.07 3.58 14.54
C VAL A 398 22.49 2.75 13.33
N LEU A 399 22.21 1.44 13.32
CA LEU A 399 22.51 0.57 12.18
C LEU A 399 21.66 0.93 10.97
N VAL A 400 20.40 1.31 11.17
CA VAL A 400 19.53 1.80 10.08
C VAL A 400 20.13 3.06 9.45
N THR A 401 20.57 4.01 10.27
CA THR A 401 21.15 5.28 9.80
C THR A 401 22.47 5.02 9.06
N GLY A 402 23.36 4.22 9.65
CA GLY A 402 24.63 3.83 9.03
C GLY A 402 24.42 3.12 7.68
N TYR A 403 23.45 2.21 7.60
CA TYR A 403 23.09 1.53 6.35
C TYR A 403 22.70 2.51 5.25
N TYR A 404 21.80 3.46 5.53
CA TYR A 404 21.37 4.43 4.52
C TYR A 404 22.50 5.38 4.12
N LEU A 405 23.37 5.80 5.05
CA LEU A 405 24.54 6.62 4.72
C LEU A 405 25.51 5.88 3.79
N ILE A 406 25.81 4.62 4.07
CA ILE A 406 26.65 3.76 3.21
C ILE A 406 26.00 3.59 1.84
N LEU A 407 24.70 3.31 1.80
CA LEU A 407 23.96 3.12 0.56
C LEU A 407 23.97 4.37 -0.31
N ILE A 408 23.71 5.54 0.28
CA ILE A 408 23.79 6.84 -0.41
C ILE A 408 25.21 7.10 -0.91
N GLY A 409 26.23 6.89 -0.09
CA GLY A 409 27.63 7.04 -0.48
C GLY A 409 28.00 6.15 -1.66
N PHE A 410 27.56 4.90 -1.64
CA PHE A 410 27.77 3.94 -2.72
C PHE A 410 27.08 4.36 -4.03
N VAL A 411 25.81 4.79 -3.97
CA VAL A 411 25.06 5.29 -5.12
C VAL A 411 25.74 6.50 -5.74
N LEU A 412 26.18 7.46 -4.92
CA LEU A 412 26.88 8.68 -5.37
C LEU A 412 28.23 8.35 -6.01
N PHE A 413 29.00 7.44 -5.42
CA PHE A 413 30.28 6.98 -5.97
C PHE A 413 30.10 6.33 -7.34
N LYS A 414 29.11 5.44 -7.48
CA LYS A 414 28.85 4.74 -8.74
C LYS A 414 28.29 5.63 -9.85
N LYS A 415 27.60 6.73 -9.52
CA LYS A 415 27.06 7.68 -10.50
C LYS A 415 28.10 8.70 -11.00
N ARG A 416 29.23 8.86 -10.30
CA ARG A 416 30.35 9.72 -10.71
C ARG A 416 31.32 9.04 -11.67
N ARG A 417 31.32 7.71 -11.71
CA ARG A 417 32.03 6.90 -12.72
C ARG A 417 31.07 6.57 -13.85
#